data_AF-A0A810NST5-F1
#
_entry.id   AF-A0A810NST5-F1
#
_cell.length_a   1.000
_cell.length_b   1.000
_cell.length_c   1.000
_cell.angle_alpha   90.00
_cell.angle_beta   90.00
_cell.angle_gamma   90.00
#
_symmetry.space_group_name_H-M   'P 1'
#
loop_
_entity.id
_entity.type
_entity.pdbx_description
1 polymer ?
#
loop_
_entity_poly.entity_id
_entity_poly.type
_entity_poly.pdbx_seq_one_letter_code
_entity_poly.pdbx_strand_id
1 'polypeptide(L)'
;MDRLLVCGVLVLWPDAAEVLRDMIRDQRSDPNRVESPESAWRVFWAFLAIEVDGLEPNQAGREDGFEVSWGRPSWSDSLPSLSFCRHLTVDASAAWPAPTGHAPEHWKLSLDMVFRDQAAFADIGELNTQGSGVYHGRTGPAMADALREVLWEVEHLPTLQALWRSNPLWSTVSFGMRGLRSRPVENFDVQQMAAYNEWRARHG
;
A
#
# COMPACT_ATOMS: atom_id res chain seq x y z
N MET A 1 10.33 32.39 -16.11
CA MET A 1 9.31 31.35 -15.86
C MET A 1 10.01 30.28 -15.05
N ASP A 2 10.14 30.55 -13.75
CA ASP A 2 10.84 29.67 -12.82
C ASP A 2 9.98 28.43 -12.56
N ARG A 3 10.50 27.28 -12.97
CA ARG A 3 10.07 25.99 -12.43
C ARG A 3 10.59 25.94 -11.00
N LEU A 4 9.73 26.23 -10.04
CA LEU A 4 9.92 25.80 -8.66
C LEU A 4 9.95 24.26 -8.68
N LEU A 5 11.15 23.70 -8.60
CA LEU A 5 11.37 22.34 -8.13
C LEU A 5 10.77 22.28 -6.72
N VAL A 6 9.55 21.77 -6.62
CA VAL A 6 9.11 21.16 -5.37
C VAL A 6 10.06 19.98 -5.20
N CYS A 7 10.99 20.07 -4.25
CA CYS A 7 11.83 18.96 -3.87
C CYS A 7 10.89 17.89 -3.29
N GLY A 8 10.32 17.06 -4.17
CA GLY A 8 9.56 15.88 -3.79
C GLY A 8 10.50 14.95 -3.03
N VAL A 9 10.05 14.42 -1.90
CA VAL A 9 10.77 13.36 -1.22
C VAL A 9 10.74 12.16 -2.17
N LEU A 10 11.88 11.83 -2.77
CA LEU A 10 12.06 10.66 -3.61
C LEU A 10 12.49 9.48 -2.74
N VAL A 11 11.78 8.38 -2.82
CA VAL A 11 12.05 7.16 -2.04
C VAL A 11 12.31 6.01 -2.99
N LEU A 12 13.35 5.22 -2.74
CA LEU A 12 13.60 3.99 -3.48
C LEU A 12 12.48 2.98 -3.18
N TRP A 13 11.94 2.31 -4.20
CA TRP A 13 10.82 1.39 -4.03
C TRP A 13 10.96 0.36 -2.89
N PRO A 14 12.16 -0.20 -2.57
CA PRO A 14 12.29 -1.15 -1.46
C PRO A 14 12.11 -0.50 -0.08
N ASP A 15 12.43 0.78 0.06
CA ASP A 15 12.33 1.54 1.30
C ASP A 15 10.89 2.07 1.54
N ALA A 16 10.00 1.99 0.55
CA ALA A 16 8.65 2.57 0.62
C ALA A 16 7.84 2.05 1.83
N ALA A 17 8.04 0.80 2.22
CA ALA A 17 7.39 0.19 3.38
C ALA A 17 7.84 0.80 4.70
N GLU A 18 9.15 1.03 4.85
CA GLU A 18 9.70 1.68 6.05
C GLU A 18 9.28 3.13 6.12
N VAL A 19 9.25 3.84 4.99
CA VAL A 19 8.73 5.22 4.94
C VAL A 19 7.28 5.30 5.43
N LEU A 20 6.41 4.38 5.01
CA LEU A 20 5.04 4.35 5.54
C LEU A 20 5.02 4.07 7.05
N ARG A 21 5.84 3.13 7.54
CA ARG A 21 5.96 2.85 8.99
C ARG A 21 6.39 4.09 9.76
N ASP A 22 7.36 4.83 9.24
CA ASP A 22 7.87 6.05 9.86
C ASP A 22 6.80 7.16 9.86
N MET A 23 6.07 7.35 8.76
CA MET A 23 4.96 8.31 8.73
C MET A 23 3.84 7.98 9.73
N ILE A 24 3.57 6.68 9.97
CA ILE A 24 2.62 6.26 11.01
C ILE A 24 3.17 6.59 12.41
N ARG A 25 4.46 6.32 12.65
CA ARG A 25 5.15 6.63 13.93
C ARG A 25 5.18 8.13 14.20
N ASP A 26 5.37 8.96 13.19
CA ASP A 26 5.38 10.42 13.29
C ASP A 26 4.02 10.99 13.72
N GLN A 27 2.93 10.30 13.39
CA GLN A 27 1.58 10.58 13.92
C GLN A 27 1.33 9.96 15.30
N ARG A 28 2.38 9.53 16.00
CA ARG A 28 2.34 8.87 17.33
C ARG A 28 1.50 7.60 17.35
N SER A 29 1.35 6.94 16.21
CA SER A 29 0.67 5.65 16.09
C SER A 29 1.68 4.51 15.95
N ASP A 30 1.33 3.32 16.42
CA ASP A 30 2.12 2.11 16.19
C ASP A 30 1.71 1.48 14.84
N PRO A 31 2.62 1.23 13.89
CA PRO A 31 2.30 0.53 12.63
C PRO A 31 1.65 -0.84 12.84
N ASN A 32 1.89 -1.50 13.98
CA ASN A 32 1.29 -2.78 14.33
C ASN A 32 -0.05 -2.66 15.07
N ARG A 33 -0.44 -1.42 15.41
CA ARG A 33 -1.64 -1.14 16.19
C ARG A 33 -2.17 0.28 15.93
N VAL A 34 -2.53 0.57 14.68
CA VAL A 34 -3.17 1.85 14.35
C VAL A 34 -4.51 1.96 15.06
N GLU A 35 -4.81 3.13 15.63
CA GLU A 35 -5.98 3.30 16.49
C GLU A 35 -7.28 3.48 15.70
N SER A 36 -7.22 4.10 14.52
CA SER A 36 -8.39 4.33 13.68
C SER A 36 -8.08 4.26 12.17
N PRO A 37 -9.01 3.71 11.37
CA PRO A 37 -8.92 3.73 9.91
C PRO A 37 -8.81 5.13 9.33
N GLU A 38 -9.50 6.11 9.93
CA GLU A 38 -9.44 7.51 9.49
C GLU A 38 -8.04 8.13 9.66
N SER A 39 -7.35 7.82 10.77
CA SER A 39 -5.97 8.29 10.96
C SER A 39 -5.00 7.58 10.03
N ALA A 40 -5.17 6.27 9.87
CA ALA A 40 -4.42 5.47 8.90
C ALA A 40 -4.62 6.00 7.46
N TRP A 41 -5.84 6.40 7.10
CA TRP A 41 -6.16 6.93 5.78
C TRP A 41 -5.47 8.26 5.50
N ARG A 42 -5.42 9.18 6.47
CA ARG A 42 -4.71 10.45 6.33
C ARG A 42 -3.21 10.25 6.10
N VAL A 43 -2.60 9.31 6.83
CA VAL A 43 -1.19 8.94 6.63
C VAL A 43 -1.00 8.31 5.25
N PHE A 44 -1.88 7.39 4.88
CA PHE A 44 -1.80 6.71 3.58
C PHE A 44 -1.97 7.69 2.41
N TRP A 45 -2.90 8.65 2.49
CA TRP A 45 -3.04 9.71 1.51
C TRP A 45 -1.73 10.50 1.37
N ALA A 46 -1.15 10.97 2.47
CA ALA A 46 0.12 11.69 2.44
C ALA A 46 1.24 10.83 1.84
N PHE A 47 1.26 9.53 2.15
CA PHE A 47 2.22 8.58 1.60
C PHE A 47 2.09 8.40 0.08
N LEU A 48 0.87 8.41 -0.46
CA LEU A 48 0.66 8.32 -1.91
C LEU A 48 1.25 9.52 -2.68
N ALA A 49 1.44 10.67 -2.02
CA ALA A 49 2.08 11.84 -2.62
C ALA A 49 3.61 11.73 -2.72
N ILE A 50 4.22 10.73 -2.07
CA ILE A 50 5.66 10.48 -2.12
C ILE A 50 6.04 9.87 -3.47
N GLU A 51 7.05 10.43 -4.11
CA GLU A 51 7.59 9.91 -5.37
C GLU A 51 8.42 8.65 -5.10
N VAL A 52 8.23 7.63 -5.93
CA VAL A 52 8.92 6.35 -5.80
C VAL A 52 9.84 6.18 -7.00
N ASP A 53 11.10 5.90 -6.74
CA ASP A 53 12.14 5.64 -7.72
C ASP A 53 12.29 4.14 -8.02
N GLY A 54 12.81 3.81 -9.20
CA GLY A 54 13.01 2.44 -9.70
C GLY A 54 11.74 1.78 -10.27
N LEU A 55 10.76 2.58 -10.66
CA LEU A 55 9.56 2.12 -11.36
C LEU A 55 9.88 1.75 -12.82
N GLU A 56 9.18 0.76 -13.37
CA GLU A 56 9.37 0.32 -14.76
C GLU A 56 8.93 1.42 -15.75
N PRO A 57 9.86 2.02 -16.52
CA PRO A 57 9.54 3.15 -17.37
C PRO A 57 8.63 2.80 -18.56
N ASN A 58 8.61 1.53 -18.99
CA ASN A 58 7.79 1.10 -20.13
C ASN A 58 6.34 0.75 -19.77
N GLN A 59 5.93 0.95 -18.52
CA GLN A 59 4.57 0.69 -18.02
C GLN A 59 3.77 1.99 -17.84
N ALA A 60 3.91 2.94 -18.77
CA ALA A 60 3.35 4.29 -18.67
C ALA A 60 1.88 4.30 -18.20
N GLY A 61 1.66 4.88 -17.02
CA GLY A 61 0.35 5.01 -16.38
C GLY A 61 -0.14 3.76 -15.65
N ARG A 62 0.75 2.80 -15.35
CA ARG A 62 0.48 1.56 -14.59
C ARG A 62 1.59 1.19 -13.61
N GLU A 63 2.67 1.95 -13.61
CA GLU A 63 3.86 1.72 -12.81
C GLU A 63 3.65 1.95 -11.31
N ASP A 64 2.68 2.77 -10.95
CA ASP A 64 2.27 3.03 -9.57
C ASP A 64 0.75 3.11 -9.52
N GLY A 65 0.15 2.65 -8.44
CA GLY A 65 -1.28 2.78 -8.23
C GLY A 65 -1.66 2.49 -6.80
N PHE A 66 -2.93 2.71 -6.46
CA PHE A 66 -3.43 2.39 -5.13
C PHE A 66 -4.78 1.68 -5.19
N GLU A 67 -5.11 1.02 -4.10
CA GLU A 67 -6.38 0.31 -3.89
C GLU A 67 -6.72 0.35 -2.40
N VAL A 68 -8.01 0.49 -2.08
CA VAL A 68 -8.54 0.14 -0.77
C VAL A 68 -9.34 -1.14 -0.91
N SER A 69 -9.05 -2.13 -0.07
CA SER A 69 -9.73 -3.44 -0.12
C SER A 69 -10.31 -3.80 1.24
N TRP A 70 -11.38 -4.58 1.23
CA TRP A 70 -12.09 -5.02 2.43
C TRP A 70 -12.66 -6.42 2.25
N GLY A 71 -12.90 -7.13 3.36
CA GLY A 71 -13.47 -8.47 3.30
C GLY A 71 -13.06 -9.34 4.49
N ARG A 72 -13.04 -10.65 4.26
CA ARG A 72 -12.59 -11.69 5.22
C ARG A 72 -11.50 -12.56 4.62
N PRO A 73 -10.31 -12.02 4.38
CA PRO A 73 -9.25 -12.78 3.74
C PRO A 73 -8.69 -13.84 4.69
N SER A 74 -8.27 -14.97 4.15
CA SER A 74 -7.80 -16.12 4.95
C SER A 74 -6.55 -15.83 5.80
N TRP A 75 -5.74 -14.83 5.45
CA TRP A 75 -4.58 -14.40 6.24
C TRP A 75 -4.96 -13.71 7.55
N SER A 76 -6.20 -13.25 7.68
CA SER A 76 -6.74 -12.57 8.86
C SER A 76 -7.51 -13.53 9.78
N ASP A 77 -7.33 -14.84 9.66
CA ASP A 77 -8.18 -15.86 10.29
C ASP A 77 -9.68 -15.66 9.96
N SER A 78 -9.97 -15.16 8.75
CA SER A 78 -11.32 -14.82 8.28
C SER A 78 -12.03 -13.73 9.09
N LEU A 79 -11.29 -12.95 9.88
CA LEU A 79 -11.81 -11.75 10.52
C LEU A 79 -12.05 -10.64 9.49
N PRO A 80 -12.93 -9.67 9.78
CA PRO A 80 -13.09 -8.50 8.94
C PRO A 80 -11.77 -7.73 8.82
N SER A 81 -11.41 -7.35 7.60
CA SER A 81 -10.19 -6.59 7.32
C SER A 81 -10.46 -5.38 6.44
N LEU A 82 -9.65 -4.34 6.61
CA LEU A 82 -9.53 -3.19 5.72
C LEU A 82 -8.05 -2.99 5.39
N SER A 83 -7.72 -2.86 4.12
CA SER A 83 -6.34 -2.75 3.66
C SER A 83 -6.16 -1.57 2.72
N PHE A 84 -5.21 -0.69 3.02
CA PHE A 84 -4.77 0.38 2.14
C PHE A 84 -3.51 -0.04 1.41
N CYS A 85 -3.56 -0.05 0.08
CA CYS A 85 -2.55 -0.70 -0.73
C CYS A 85 -1.97 0.24 -1.77
N ARG A 86 -0.65 0.21 -1.94
CA ARG A 86 0.05 0.81 -3.07
C ARG A 86 0.68 -0.29 -3.92
N HIS A 87 0.42 -0.26 -5.22
CA HIS A 87 0.88 -1.23 -6.20
C HIS A 87 2.00 -0.60 -7.01
N LEU A 88 3.14 -1.27 -7.11
CA LEU A 88 4.31 -0.78 -7.83
C LEU A 88 4.70 -1.80 -8.90
N THR A 89 4.97 -1.33 -10.12
CA THR A 89 5.63 -2.12 -11.14
C THR A 89 7.05 -1.61 -11.28
N VAL A 90 8.02 -2.44 -10.93
CA VAL A 90 9.43 -2.05 -10.77
C VAL A 90 10.31 -2.72 -11.82
N ASP A 91 11.34 -2.00 -12.24
CA ASP A 91 12.45 -2.58 -12.99
C ASP A 91 13.52 -3.03 -11.99
N ALA A 92 13.47 -4.32 -11.61
CA ALA A 92 14.42 -4.90 -10.67
C ALA A 92 15.76 -5.29 -11.33
N SER A 93 15.93 -5.10 -12.65
CA SER A 93 17.12 -5.53 -13.38
C SER A 93 18.40 -4.83 -12.90
N ALA A 94 18.28 -3.62 -12.35
CA ALA A 94 19.38 -2.89 -11.74
C ALA A 94 19.72 -3.40 -10.33
N ALA A 95 18.74 -3.94 -9.59
CA ALA A 95 18.90 -4.41 -8.22
C ALA A 95 19.47 -5.84 -8.16
N TRP A 96 19.14 -6.71 -9.12
CA TRP A 96 19.78 -8.01 -9.27
C TRP A 96 19.93 -8.44 -10.74
N PRO A 97 21.03 -9.14 -11.08
CA PRO A 97 21.26 -9.64 -12.42
C PRO A 97 20.22 -10.71 -12.75
N ALA A 98 19.16 -10.29 -13.45
CA ALA A 98 18.17 -11.19 -14.00
C ALA A 98 18.68 -11.79 -15.33
N PRO A 99 18.28 -13.03 -15.67
CA PRO A 99 18.53 -13.58 -17.01
C PRO A 99 17.96 -12.66 -18.10
N THR A 100 18.56 -12.67 -19.29
CA THR A 100 18.06 -11.94 -20.46
C THR A 100 16.57 -12.21 -20.70
N GLY A 101 15.77 -11.15 -20.79
CA GLY A 101 14.30 -11.24 -20.98
C GLY A 101 13.47 -11.00 -19.71
N HIS A 102 14.00 -10.28 -18.71
CA HIS A 102 13.31 -9.99 -17.45
C HIS A 102 11.99 -9.24 -17.68
N ALA A 103 10.91 -9.76 -17.11
CA ALA A 103 9.62 -9.09 -17.05
C ALA A 103 9.57 -8.18 -15.81
N PRO A 104 8.88 -7.02 -15.87
CA PRO A 104 8.74 -6.15 -14.72
C PRO A 104 8.15 -6.88 -13.52
N GLU A 105 8.62 -6.55 -12.33
CA GLU A 105 8.09 -7.15 -11.11
C GLU A 105 6.93 -6.31 -10.56
N HIS A 106 5.87 -6.98 -10.13
CA HIS A 106 4.72 -6.33 -9.52
C HIS A 106 4.77 -6.51 -8.01
N TRP A 107 4.92 -5.42 -7.29
CA TRP A 107 5.00 -5.36 -5.84
C TRP A 107 3.76 -4.69 -5.25
N LYS A 108 3.39 -5.11 -4.04
CA LYS A 108 2.27 -4.57 -3.29
C LYS A 108 2.74 -4.20 -1.90
N LEU A 109 2.64 -2.91 -1.58
CA LEU A 109 2.68 -2.40 -0.22
C LEU A 109 1.26 -2.41 0.35
N SER A 110 1.09 -2.85 1.59
CA SER A 110 -0.19 -2.79 2.31
C SER A 110 0.00 -2.23 3.72
N LEU A 111 -0.96 -1.41 4.15
CA LEU A 111 -1.30 -1.25 5.55
C LEU A 111 -2.61 -2.01 5.78
N ASP A 112 -2.49 -3.16 6.42
CA ASP A 112 -3.61 -4.06 6.71
C ASP A 112 -4.11 -3.81 8.14
N MET A 113 -5.42 -3.70 8.32
CA MET A 113 -6.10 -3.54 9.60
C MET A 113 -7.11 -4.66 9.77
N VAL A 114 -7.08 -5.35 10.90
CA VAL A 114 -7.99 -6.46 11.21
C VAL A 114 -8.85 -6.10 12.40
N PHE A 115 -10.12 -6.43 12.33
CA PHE A 115 -11.13 -6.01 13.30
C PHE A 115 -11.71 -7.21 14.04
N ARG A 116 -12.21 -6.95 15.24
CA ARG A 116 -13.00 -7.95 15.97
C ARG A 116 -14.29 -8.20 15.20
N ASP A 117 -14.68 -9.46 15.09
CA ASP A 117 -15.95 -9.80 14.46
C ASP A 117 -17.14 -9.24 15.26
N GLN A 118 -18.08 -8.62 14.55
CA GLN A 118 -19.27 -7.97 15.12
C GLN A 118 -20.43 -8.11 14.14
N ALA A 119 -21.67 -8.02 14.66
CA ALA A 119 -22.87 -8.08 13.83
C ALA A 119 -22.89 -7.01 12.72
N ALA A 120 -22.28 -5.85 12.98
CA ALA A 120 -22.14 -4.77 12.00
C ALA A 120 -21.22 -5.11 10.79
N PHE A 121 -20.48 -6.24 10.86
CA PHE A 121 -19.56 -6.71 9.81
C PHE A 121 -20.02 -8.01 9.16
N ALA A 122 -21.27 -8.44 9.41
CA ALA A 122 -21.75 -9.76 8.99
C ALA A 122 -21.64 -9.97 7.47
N ASP A 123 -21.95 -8.95 6.68
CA ASP A 123 -21.99 -8.96 5.22
C ASP A 123 -20.70 -8.51 4.54
N ILE A 124 -19.63 -8.19 5.29
CA ILE A 124 -18.38 -7.63 4.70
C ILE A 124 -17.75 -8.54 3.63
N GLY A 125 -17.94 -9.85 3.74
CA GLY A 125 -17.48 -10.85 2.76
C GLY A 125 -18.44 -11.06 1.58
N GLU A 126 -19.64 -10.49 1.65
CA GLU A 126 -20.76 -10.70 0.71
C GLU A 126 -21.10 -9.43 -0.07
N LEU A 127 -20.41 -8.30 0.19
CA LEU A 127 -20.57 -7.07 -0.57
C LEU A 127 -20.29 -7.31 -2.07
N ASN A 128 -20.92 -6.51 -2.93
CA ASN A 128 -20.78 -6.65 -4.38
C ASN A 128 -19.32 -6.45 -4.88
N THR A 129 -18.50 -5.77 -4.08
CA THR A 129 -17.07 -5.56 -4.32
C THR A 129 -16.28 -5.81 -3.03
N GLN A 130 -15.03 -6.23 -3.17
CA GLN A 130 -14.06 -6.44 -2.07
C GLN A 130 -12.93 -5.41 -2.11
N GLY A 131 -13.12 -4.32 -2.84
CA GLY A 131 -12.18 -3.23 -2.96
C GLY A 131 -12.60 -2.21 -4.02
N SER A 132 -11.92 -1.06 -4.01
CA SER A 132 -12.13 0.06 -4.92
C SER A 132 -11.67 -0.21 -6.36
N GLY A 133 -10.96 -1.33 -6.58
CA GLY A 133 -10.14 -1.52 -7.77
C GLY A 133 -8.83 -0.72 -7.68
N VAL A 134 -7.88 -1.06 -8.57
CA VAL A 134 -6.57 -0.40 -8.63
C VAL A 134 -6.65 0.83 -9.52
N TYR A 135 -6.30 1.98 -8.96
CA TYR A 135 -6.22 3.25 -9.66
C TYR A 135 -4.75 3.64 -9.90
N HIS A 136 -4.39 4.01 -11.14
CA HIS A 136 -3.00 4.28 -11.56
C HIS A 136 -2.69 5.74 -11.92
N GLY A 137 -3.60 6.70 -11.64
CA GLY A 137 -3.35 8.12 -11.88
C GLY A 137 -2.66 8.80 -10.70
N ARG A 138 -1.38 9.15 -10.80
CA ARG A 138 -0.62 9.53 -9.60
C ARG A 138 -0.75 10.96 -9.10
N THR A 139 -1.25 11.88 -9.92
CA THR A 139 -1.15 13.30 -9.58
C THR A 139 -2.29 14.11 -10.13
N GLY A 140 -2.63 15.17 -9.40
CA GLY A 140 -3.62 16.14 -9.82
C GLY A 140 -5.06 15.69 -9.58
N PRO A 141 -6.03 16.34 -10.23
CA PRO A 141 -7.45 16.22 -9.91
C PRO A 141 -7.98 14.77 -9.95
N ALA A 142 -7.51 13.98 -10.91
CA ALA A 142 -8.01 12.60 -11.09
C ALA A 142 -7.67 11.69 -9.89
N MET A 143 -6.54 11.90 -9.22
CA MET A 143 -6.19 11.17 -8.00
C MET A 143 -7.08 11.59 -6.83
N ALA A 144 -7.37 12.89 -6.71
CA ALA A 144 -8.29 13.39 -5.69
C ALA A 144 -9.72 12.86 -5.90
N ASP A 145 -10.15 12.71 -7.15
CA ASP A 145 -11.43 12.11 -7.50
C ASP A 145 -11.49 10.62 -7.12
N ALA A 146 -10.46 9.84 -7.45
CA ALA A 146 -10.37 8.43 -7.06
C ALA A 146 -10.39 8.24 -5.53
N LEU A 147 -9.66 9.10 -4.78
CA LEU A 147 -9.69 9.08 -3.32
C LEU A 147 -11.07 9.48 -2.76
N ARG A 148 -11.77 10.41 -3.41
CA ARG A 148 -13.15 10.77 -3.07
C ARG A 148 -14.13 9.63 -3.34
N GLU A 149 -13.94 8.86 -4.41
CA GLU A 149 -14.78 7.68 -4.70
C GLU A 149 -14.64 6.61 -3.61
N VAL A 150 -13.41 6.34 -3.14
CA VAL A 150 -13.19 5.44 -2.00
C VAL A 150 -13.95 5.93 -0.75
N LEU A 151 -13.85 7.22 -0.43
CA LEU A 151 -14.56 7.79 0.72
C LEU A 151 -16.08 7.76 0.52
N TRP A 152 -16.55 7.95 -0.71
CA TRP A 152 -17.97 7.82 -1.04
C TRP A 152 -18.47 6.40 -0.75
N GLU A 153 -17.74 5.35 -1.13
CA GLU A 153 -18.11 3.97 -0.80
C GLU A 153 -18.17 3.74 0.71
N VAL A 154 -17.15 4.23 1.44
CA VAL A 154 -17.14 4.18 2.92
C VAL A 154 -18.37 4.86 3.50
N GLU A 155 -18.78 6.01 2.95
CA GLU A 155 -19.94 6.78 3.39
C GLU A 155 -21.29 6.17 2.99
N HIS A 156 -21.35 5.27 2.00
CA HIS A 156 -22.62 4.77 1.48
C HIS A 156 -22.88 3.29 1.80
N LEU A 157 -21.86 2.54 2.22
CA LEU A 157 -21.98 1.15 2.65
C LEU A 157 -21.95 1.07 4.19
N PRO A 158 -23.06 0.70 4.86
CA PRO A 158 -23.14 0.67 6.33
C PRO A 158 -22.03 -0.13 7.00
N THR A 159 -21.64 -1.24 6.40
CA THR A 159 -20.57 -2.14 6.87
C THR A 159 -19.20 -1.48 6.81
N LEU A 160 -18.92 -0.73 5.74
CA LEU A 160 -17.67 0.03 5.61
C LEU A 160 -17.66 1.21 6.57
N GLN A 161 -18.79 1.91 6.73
CA GLN A 161 -18.90 2.95 7.76
C GLN A 161 -18.61 2.40 9.17
N ALA A 162 -19.14 1.22 9.48
CA ALA A 162 -18.94 0.57 10.77
C ALA A 162 -17.46 0.20 10.97
N LEU A 163 -16.80 -0.37 9.95
CA LEU A 163 -15.36 -0.64 9.99
C LEU A 163 -14.56 0.64 10.19
N TRP A 164 -14.88 1.69 9.43
CA TRP A 164 -14.18 2.98 9.46
C TRP A 164 -14.22 3.65 10.84
N ARG A 165 -15.30 3.46 11.58
CA ARG A 165 -15.50 3.98 12.95
C ARG A 165 -15.00 3.05 14.05
N SER A 166 -14.51 1.87 13.71
CA SER A 166 -14.07 0.86 14.67
C SER A 166 -12.56 0.89 14.88
N ASN A 167 -12.13 0.46 16.07
CA ASN A 167 -10.71 0.30 16.35
C ASN A 167 -10.25 -1.08 15.84
N PRO A 168 -9.18 -1.15 15.03
CA PRO A 168 -8.54 -2.42 14.67
C PRO A 168 -8.06 -3.17 15.92
N LEU A 169 -8.14 -4.51 15.89
CA LEU A 169 -7.48 -5.38 16.86
C LEU A 169 -5.96 -5.27 16.74
N TRP A 170 -5.49 -5.24 15.50
CA TRP A 170 -4.09 -5.11 15.12
C TRP A 170 -4.01 -4.58 13.70
N SER A 171 -2.83 -4.09 13.34
CA SER A 171 -2.49 -3.72 11.97
C SER A 171 -1.11 -4.25 11.60
N THR A 172 -0.77 -4.19 10.33
CA THR A 172 0.59 -4.46 9.87
C THR A 172 0.87 -3.69 8.60
N VAL A 173 2.10 -3.19 8.46
CA VAL A 173 2.62 -2.77 7.16
C VAL A 173 3.34 -3.96 6.53
N SER A 174 3.07 -4.27 5.27
CA SER A 174 3.75 -5.30 4.50
C SER A 174 4.12 -4.80 3.11
N PHE A 175 5.11 -5.42 2.46
CA PHE A 175 5.56 -5.00 1.13
C PHE A 175 6.17 -6.16 0.35
N GLY A 176 5.41 -6.88 -0.47
CA GLY A 176 5.91 -8.08 -1.15
C GLY A 176 5.50 -8.17 -2.61
N MET A 177 6.07 -9.13 -3.33
CA MET A 177 5.65 -9.46 -4.70
C MET A 177 4.16 -9.87 -4.73
N ARG A 178 3.42 -9.28 -5.65
CA ARG A 178 1.99 -9.52 -5.87
C ARG A 178 1.75 -10.98 -6.26
N GLY A 179 0.83 -11.66 -5.56
CA GLY A 179 0.45 -13.05 -5.85
C GLY A 179 1.18 -14.10 -5.02
N LEU A 180 2.22 -13.72 -4.26
CA LEU A 180 2.76 -14.54 -3.17
C LEU A 180 1.99 -14.23 -1.89
N ARG A 181 1.60 -15.27 -1.15
CA ARG A 181 0.73 -15.16 0.04
C ARG A 181 1.27 -14.09 0.98
N SER A 182 0.48 -13.03 1.20
CA SER A 182 0.77 -11.94 2.12
C SER A 182 0.97 -12.49 3.53
N ARG A 183 2.22 -12.79 3.88
CA ARG A 183 2.65 -13.02 5.25
C ARG A 183 3.19 -11.70 5.81
N PRO A 184 3.11 -11.48 7.13
CA PRO A 184 3.76 -10.37 7.77
C PRO A 184 5.28 -10.47 7.52
N VAL A 185 5.80 -9.51 6.74
CA VAL A 185 7.22 -9.15 6.57
C VAL A 185 8.21 -10.33 6.44
N GLU A 186 8.25 -10.96 5.26
CA GLU A 186 9.42 -11.73 4.78
C GLU A 186 9.63 -11.38 3.30
N ASN A 187 10.02 -10.14 3.03
CA ASN A 187 9.84 -9.51 1.70
C ASN A 187 11.08 -9.35 0.84
N PHE A 188 12.18 -9.93 1.28
CA PHE A 188 13.28 -10.30 0.42
C PHE A 188 13.80 -11.60 1.00
N ASP A 189 14.11 -12.59 0.17
CA ASP A 189 14.95 -13.66 0.68
C ASP A 189 16.32 -13.08 1.10
N VAL A 190 17.08 -13.82 1.90
CA VAL A 190 18.38 -13.35 2.42
C VAL A 190 19.32 -12.90 1.30
N GLN A 191 19.23 -13.51 0.12
CA GLN A 191 20.06 -13.18 -1.04
C GLN A 191 19.57 -11.89 -1.71
N GLN A 192 18.27 -11.71 -1.88
CA GLN A 192 17.69 -10.49 -2.42
C GLN A 192 17.94 -9.30 -1.49
N MET A 193 17.87 -9.50 -0.17
CA MET A 193 18.19 -8.46 0.82
C MET A 193 19.67 -8.09 0.79
N ALA A 194 20.56 -9.08 0.67
CA ALA A 194 22.00 -8.83 0.55
C ALA A 194 22.33 -8.06 -0.75
N ALA A 195 21.78 -8.50 -1.89
CA ALA A 195 21.96 -7.84 -3.18
C ALA A 195 21.42 -6.41 -3.17
N TYR A 196 20.25 -6.18 -2.58
CA TYR A 196 19.70 -4.84 -2.40
C TYR A 196 20.60 -3.96 -1.52
N ASN A 197 21.09 -4.46 -0.39
CA ASN A 197 21.98 -3.68 0.48
C ASN A 197 23.31 -3.32 -0.23
N GLU A 198 23.87 -4.23 -1.02
CA GLU A 198 25.06 -3.97 -1.84
C GLU A 198 24.79 -2.97 -2.97
N TRP A 199 23.62 -3.01 -3.60
CA TRP A 199 23.21 -2.02 -4.59
C TRP A 199 23.02 -0.64 -3.95
N ARG A 200 22.31 -0.57 -2.82
CA ARG A 200 22.07 0.66 -2.05
C ARG A 200 23.39 1.32 -1.64
N ALA A 201 24.35 0.55 -1.13
CA ALA A 201 25.66 1.07 -0.73
C ALA A 201 26.48 1.66 -1.90
N ARG A 202 26.15 1.32 -3.15
CA ARG A 202 26.82 1.84 -4.35
C ARG A 202 26.15 3.06 -4.96
N HIS A 203 24.88 3.31 -4.65
CA HIS A 203 24.04 4.30 -5.36
C HIS A 203 23.28 5.28 -4.46
N GLY A 204 23.32 5.10 -3.13
CA GLY A 204 22.87 6.07 -2.13
C GLY A 204 24.03 6.80 -1.47
#